data_AF-A0A2T4LJQ8-F1
#
_entry.id   AF-A0A2T4LJQ8-F1
#
_cell.length_a   1.000
_cell.length_b   1.000
_cell.length_c   1.000
_cell.angle_alpha   90.00
_cell.angle_beta   90.00
_cell.angle_gamma   90.00
#
_symmetry.space_group_name_H-M   'P 1'
#
loop_
_entity.id
_entity.type
_entity.pdbx_description
1 polymer ?
#
loop_
_entity_poly.entity_id
_entity_poly.type
_entity_poly.pdbx_seq_one_letter_code
_entity_poly.pdbx_strand_id
1 'polypeptide(L)'
;AFAEIDKYAKQSYRAIYDTDGEIDLGDITTMSDEQWHVFKDKCDIIVGGTPCQSFSIAGKRRGFEDTRGTVFFSYVNAIKQVEPTYFIFENVKGIMSHDKGNTIKTILSAFDEIGYDLDFDIFNSKYYGV
;
A
#
# COMPACT_ATOMS: atom_id res chain seq x y z
N ALA A 1 -14.01 -4.98 1.75
CA ALA A 1 -13.76 -3.54 2.02
C ALA A 1 -12.63 -3.10 1.11
N PHE A 2 -12.71 -1.88 0.57
CA PHE A 2 -11.70 -1.36 -0.35
C PHE A 2 -11.41 0.12 -0.05
N ALA A 3 -10.26 0.61 -0.53
CA ALA A 3 -9.87 2.00 -0.39
C ALA A 3 -9.41 2.55 -1.74
N GLU A 4 -9.97 3.68 -2.15
CA GLU A 4 -9.65 4.41 -3.37
C GLU A 4 -10.07 5.87 -3.17
N ILE A 5 -9.39 6.83 -3.78
CA ILE A 5 -9.75 8.25 -3.73
C ILE A 5 -10.29 8.76 -5.07
N ASP A 6 -9.87 8.16 -6.17
CA ASP A 6 -10.30 8.54 -7.50
C ASP A 6 -11.74 8.09 -7.77
N LYS A 7 -12.59 9.07 -8.04
CA LYS A 7 -14.03 8.85 -8.27
C LYS A 7 -14.29 7.89 -9.44
N TYR A 8 -13.49 7.96 -10.51
CA TYR A 8 -13.71 7.15 -11.71
C TYR A 8 -13.21 5.71 -11.52
N ALA A 9 -12.11 5.53 -10.79
CA ALA A 9 -11.65 4.21 -10.38
C ALA A 9 -12.69 3.49 -9.52
N LYS A 10 -13.28 4.18 -8.52
CA LYS A 10 -14.40 3.63 -7.74
C LYS A 10 -15.59 3.23 -8.58
N GLN A 11 -15.96 4.08 -9.53
CA GLN A 11 -17.09 3.80 -10.43
C GLN A 11 -16.82 2.54 -11.25
N SER A 12 -15.59 2.38 -11.75
CA SER A 12 -15.19 1.22 -12.54
C SER A 12 -15.17 -0.05 -11.68
N TYR A 13 -14.61 0.02 -10.47
CA TYR A 13 -14.58 -1.09 -9.52
C TYR A 13 -15.99 -1.60 -9.19
N ARG A 14 -16.90 -0.70 -8.78
CA ARG A 14 -18.30 -1.03 -8.47
C ARG A 14 -19.11 -1.54 -9.67
N ALA A 15 -18.69 -1.23 -10.90
CA ALA A 15 -19.34 -1.73 -12.10
C ALA A 15 -18.90 -3.15 -12.47
N ILE A 16 -17.72 -3.59 -12.02
CA ILE A 16 -17.11 -4.88 -12.37
C ILE A 16 -17.32 -5.93 -11.27
N TYR A 17 -17.35 -5.51 -10.01
CA TYR A 17 -17.45 -6.40 -8.84
C TYR A 17 -18.79 -6.24 -8.12
N ASP A 18 -19.23 -7.30 -7.44
CA ASP A 18 -20.32 -7.21 -6.47
C ASP A 18 -19.78 -6.58 -5.18
N THR A 19 -20.15 -5.33 -4.95
CA THR A 19 -19.68 -4.55 -3.81
C THR A 19 -20.77 -4.36 -2.73
N ASP A 20 -21.86 -5.13 -2.77
CA ASP A 20 -22.89 -5.01 -1.73
C ASP A 20 -22.33 -5.43 -0.36
N GLY A 21 -22.60 -4.61 0.66
CA GLY A 21 -22.03 -4.79 2.00
C GLY A 21 -20.54 -4.45 2.14
N GLU A 22 -19.85 -4.00 1.08
CA GLU A 22 -18.45 -3.57 1.20
C GLU A 22 -18.32 -2.16 1.80
N ILE A 23 -17.38 -2.02 2.73
CA ILE A 23 -16.97 -0.70 3.27
C ILE A 23 -16.00 -0.04 2.29
N ASP A 24 -16.36 1.14 1.78
CA ASP A 24 -15.46 2.06 1.05
C ASP A 24 -14.75 2.96 2.05
N LEU A 25 -13.46 2.70 2.26
CA LEU A 25 -12.62 3.39 3.23
C LEU A 25 -12.15 4.77 2.74
N GLY A 26 -12.25 5.06 1.44
CA GLY A 26 -11.84 6.34 0.88
C GLY A 26 -10.34 6.63 1.03
N ASP A 27 -10.02 7.84 1.53
CA ASP A 27 -8.65 8.30 1.73
C ASP A 27 -8.05 7.72 3.02
N ILE A 28 -7.17 6.73 2.84
CA ILE A 28 -6.52 6.04 3.95
C ILE A 28 -5.64 6.94 4.81
N THR A 29 -5.21 8.10 4.30
CA THR A 29 -4.37 9.05 5.06
C THR A 29 -5.15 9.78 6.15
N THR A 30 -6.48 9.70 6.12
CA THR A 30 -7.39 10.32 7.09
C THR A 30 -8.00 9.34 8.08
N MET A 31 -7.72 8.05 7.94
CA MET A 31 -8.27 7.00 8.79
C MET A 31 -7.62 7.01 10.18
N SER A 32 -8.43 6.97 11.23
CA SER A 32 -7.96 6.82 12.60
C SER A 32 -7.63 5.36 12.95
N ASP A 33 -6.88 5.16 14.03
CA ASP A 33 -6.54 3.83 14.54
C ASP A 33 -7.80 3.03 14.90
N GLU A 34 -8.81 3.67 15.52
CA GLU A 34 -10.08 3.02 15.86
C GLU A 34 -10.84 2.55 14.63
N GLN A 35 -10.78 3.32 13.54
CA GLN A 35 -11.42 2.96 12.28
C GLN A 35 -10.73 1.76 11.61
N TRP A 36 -9.42 1.57 11.81
CA TRP A 36 -8.72 0.36 11.38
C TRP A 36 -8.98 -0.83 12.29
N HIS A 37 -9.01 -0.60 13.60
CA HIS A 37 -9.13 -1.67 14.60
C HIS A 37 -10.41 -2.50 14.46
N VAL A 38 -11.46 -1.96 13.82
CA VAL A 38 -12.69 -2.73 13.53
C VAL A 38 -12.46 -3.96 12.65
N PHE A 39 -11.35 -3.98 11.88
CA PHE A 39 -10.95 -5.08 11.01
C PHE A 39 -10.00 -6.08 11.69
N LYS A 40 -9.48 -5.76 12.89
CA LYS A 40 -8.63 -6.67 13.66
C LYS A 40 -9.37 -7.99 13.90
N ASP A 41 -8.65 -9.10 13.73
CA ASP A 41 -9.17 -10.49 13.81
C ASP A 41 -10.27 -10.82 12.79
N LYS A 42 -10.51 -9.96 11.79
CA LYS A 42 -11.53 -10.15 10.74
C LYS A 42 -10.96 -10.06 9.31
N CYS A 43 -9.71 -9.66 9.18
CA CYS A 43 -9.03 -9.48 7.89
C CYS A 43 -7.76 -10.32 7.87
N ASP A 44 -7.75 -11.37 7.06
CA ASP A 44 -6.58 -12.26 6.95
C ASP A 44 -5.49 -11.67 6.06
N ILE A 45 -5.87 -10.88 5.04
CA ILE A 45 -4.96 -10.36 4.02
C ILE A 45 -5.26 -8.90 3.68
N ILE A 46 -4.23 -8.06 3.67
CA ILE A 46 -4.26 -6.72 3.07
C ILE A 46 -3.47 -6.71 1.76
N VAL A 47 -4.05 -6.20 0.68
CA VAL A 47 -3.38 -6.06 -0.62
C VAL A 47 -3.39 -4.60 -1.02
N GLY A 48 -2.24 -4.05 -1.40
CA GLY A 48 -2.16 -2.67 -1.84
C GLY A 48 -0.91 -2.33 -2.63
N GLY A 49 -1.06 -1.37 -3.54
CA GLY A 49 0.04 -0.66 -4.18
C GLY A 49 -0.07 0.82 -3.86
N THR A 50 0.88 1.36 -3.08
CA THR A 50 0.85 2.79 -2.75
C THR A 50 1.47 3.61 -3.88
N PRO A 51 1.02 4.87 -4.12
CA PRO A 51 1.51 5.70 -5.21
C PRO A 51 3.05 5.78 -5.26
N CYS A 52 3.61 5.24 -6.34
CA CYS A 52 5.04 5.21 -6.62
C CYS A 52 5.67 6.60 -6.87
N GLN A 53 4.84 7.64 -7.10
CA GLN A 53 5.29 8.95 -7.59
C GLN A 53 6.31 9.66 -6.67
N SER A 54 6.33 9.35 -5.38
CA SER A 54 7.34 9.85 -4.42
C SER A 54 8.73 9.24 -4.64
N PHE A 55 8.81 8.11 -5.36
CA PHE A 55 10.00 7.27 -5.56
C PHE A 55 10.39 7.12 -7.04
N SER A 56 9.62 7.70 -7.97
CA SER A 56 9.84 7.63 -9.42
C SER A 56 10.93 8.61 -9.90
N ILE A 57 11.74 8.16 -10.86
CA ILE A 57 12.81 8.92 -11.55
C ILE A 57 12.27 10.18 -12.25
N ALA A 58 10.98 10.22 -12.59
CA ALA A 58 10.32 11.37 -13.24
C ALA A 58 9.78 12.43 -12.25
N GLY A 59 9.95 12.23 -10.93
CA GLY A 59 9.51 13.15 -9.86
C GLY A 59 10.66 13.92 -9.19
N LYS A 60 10.33 14.91 -8.34
CA LYS A 60 11.29 15.79 -7.63
C LYS A 60 12.16 15.11 -6.55
N ARG A 61 12.15 13.77 -6.45
CA ARG A 61 13.00 12.99 -5.50
C ARG A 61 12.96 13.49 -4.05
N ARG A 62 11.80 13.94 -3.55
CA ARG A 62 11.65 14.40 -2.16
C ARG A 62 11.37 13.28 -1.15
N GLY A 63 11.28 12.02 -1.59
CA GLY A 63 11.11 10.88 -0.70
C GLY A 63 9.93 11.03 0.26
N PHE A 64 10.18 10.79 1.55
CA PHE A 64 9.20 10.83 2.64
C PHE A 64 8.80 12.26 3.08
N GLU A 65 9.40 13.31 2.53
CA GLU A 65 9.04 14.71 2.82
C GLU A 65 7.90 15.25 1.93
N ASP A 66 7.39 14.45 1.00
CA ASP A 66 6.22 14.78 0.16
C ASP A 66 4.94 14.23 0.81
N THR A 67 3.82 14.96 0.71
CA THR A 67 2.50 14.55 1.24
C THR A 67 1.94 13.28 0.61
N ARG A 68 2.66 12.66 -0.34
CA ARG A 68 2.36 11.35 -0.94
C ARG A 68 3.22 10.23 -0.37
N GLY A 69 4.36 10.55 0.27
CA GLY A 69 5.11 9.60 1.10
C GLY A 69 4.34 9.20 2.37
N THR A 70 3.32 9.97 2.75
CA THR A 70 2.39 9.67 3.86
C THR A 70 1.49 8.47 3.58
N VAL A 71 1.20 8.15 2.31
CA VAL A 71 0.32 7.03 1.96
C VAL A 71 0.98 5.70 2.30
N PHE A 72 2.31 5.58 2.11
CA PHE A 72 3.07 4.42 2.56
C PHE A 72 2.94 4.21 4.07
N PHE A 73 3.17 5.25 4.87
CA PHE A 73 3.03 5.13 6.33
C PHE A 73 1.59 4.90 6.77
N SER A 74 0.59 5.40 6.03
CA SER A 74 -0.82 5.10 6.29
C SER A 74 -1.13 3.62 6.02
N TYR A 75 -0.54 3.03 4.98
CA TYR A 75 -0.63 1.60 4.69
C TYR A 75 0.06 0.75 5.76
N VAL A 76 1.26 1.15 6.21
CA VAL A 76 1.95 0.50 7.35
C VAL A 76 1.09 0.60 8.61
N ASN A 77 0.48 1.75 8.90
CA ASN A 77 -0.42 1.91 10.04
C ASN A 77 -1.65 1.00 9.91
N ALA A 78 -2.26 0.89 8.73
CA ALA A 78 -3.36 -0.03 8.50
C ALA A 78 -2.97 -1.47 8.87
N ILE A 79 -1.82 -1.96 8.38
CA ILE A 79 -1.33 -3.31 8.73
C ILE A 79 -1.09 -3.43 10.24
N LYS A 80 -0.46 -2.43 10.86
CA LYS A 80 -0.20 -2.42 12.31
C LYS A 80 -1.48 -2.52 13.15
N GLN A 81 -2.55 -1.83 12.75
CA GLN A 81 -3.79 -1.78 13.53
C GLN A 81 -4.71 -2.99 13.24
N VAL A 82 -4.67 -3.50 12.01
CA VAL A 82 -5.49 -4.64 11.57
C VAL A 82 -4.84 -5.98 11.93
N GLU A 83 -3.51 -6.04 12.03
CA GLU A 83 -2.73 -7.25 12.29
C GLU A 83 -3.14 -8.44 11.38
N PRO A 84 -3.19 -8.27 10.04
CA PRO A 84 -3.55 -9.38 9.15
C PRO A 84 -2.51 -10.50 9.18
N THR A 85 -2.90 -11.72 8.81
CA THR A 85 -1.95 -12.84 8.70
C THR A 85 -0.91 -12.58 7.62
N TYR A 86 -1.33 -11.99 6.49
CA TYR A 86 -0.45 -11.65 5.38
C TYR A 86 -0.73 -10.26 4.82
N PHE A 87 0.23 -9.68 4.13
CA PHE A 87 -0.03 -8.58 3.22
C PHE A 87 0.75 -8.73 1.92
N ILE A 88 0.22 -8.12 0.85
CA ILE A 88 0.91 -8.02 -0.45
C ILE A 88 1.09 -6.53 -0.74
N PHE A 89 2.34 -6.12 -0.88
CA PHE A 89 2.71 -4.76 -1.22
C PHE A 89 3.36 -4.72 -2.61
N GLU A 90 2.69 -4.07 -3.58
CA GLU A 90 3.22 -3.88 -4.93
C GLU A 90 3.89 -2.51 -5.07
N ASN A 91 5.03 -2.49 -5.77
CA ASN A 91 5.62 -1.25 -6.23
C ASN A 91 6.56 -1.44 -7.43
N VAL A 92 7.01 -0.32 -8.00
CA VAL A 92 7.90 -0.34 -9.17
C VAL A 92 9.32 -0.75 -8.81
N LYS A 93 10.00 -1.38 -9.78
CA LYS A 93 11.43 -1.73 -9.73
C LYS A 93 12.35 -0.57 -9.32
N GLY A 94 11.97 0.67 -9.65
CA GLY A 94 12.73 1.88 -9.33
C GLY A 94 13.10 2.03 -7.85
N ILE A 95 12.26 1.51 -6.93
CA ILE A 95 12.49 1.55 -5.48
C ILE A 95 13.85 0.95 -5.09
N MET A 96 14.33 -0.07 -5.80
CA MET A 96 15.61 -0.74 -5.51
C MET A 96 16.82 0.19 -5.66
N SER A 97 16.70 1.21 -6.51
CA SER A 97 17.79 2.15 -6.80
C SER A 97 17.52 3.56 -6.28
N HIS A 98 16.29 3.85 -5.85
CA HIS A 98 15.89 5.16 -5.39
C HIS A 98 16.63 5.54 -4.11
N ASP A 99 17.03 6.81 -4.02
CA ASP A 99 17.85 7.35 -2.92
C ASP A 99 19.02 6.43 -2.53
N LYS A 100 19.77 5.93 -3.51
CA LYS A 100 20.92 5.02 -3.31
C LYS A 100 20.55 3.75 -2.51
N GLY A 101 19.32 3.27 -2.65
CA GLY A 101 18.78 2.10 -1.96
C GLY A 101 18.25 2.37 -0.56
N ASN A 102 18.21 3.63 -0.09
CA ASN A 102 17.63 3.94 1.22
C ASN A 102 16.13 3.72 1.26
N THR A 103 15.40 3.92 0.15
CA THR A 103 13.96 3.73 0.14
C THR A 103 13.55 2.29 0.42
N ILE A 104 14.18 1.30 -0.22
CA ILE A 104 13.89 -0.10 0.08
C ILE A 104 14.28 -0.45 1.53
N LYS A 105 15.37 0.11 2.06
CA LYS A 105 15.74 -0.07 3.48
C LYS A 105 14.68 0.47 4.41
N THR A 106 14.16 1.67 4.18
CA THR A 106 13.08 2.24 5.00
C THR A 106 11.81 1.39 4.91
N ILE A 107 11.46 0.88 3.73
CA ILE A 107 10.31 0.00 3.57
C ILE A 107 10.48 -1.28 4.40
N LEU A 108 11.63 -1.95 4.27
CA LEU A 108 11.93 -3.16 5.02
C LEU A 108 11.89 -2.90 6.53
N SER A 109 12.54 -1.84 7.00
CA SER A 109 12.52 -1.48 8.43
C SER A 109 11.13 -1.14 8.94
N ALA A 110 10.31 -0.41 8.17
CA ALA A 110 8.98 -0.02 8.62
C ALA A 110 8.04 -1.22 8.84
N PHE A 111 8.18 -2.28 8.02
CA PHE A 111 7.40 -3.50 8.20
C PHE A 111 7.99 -4.43 9.27
N ASP A 112 9.31 -4.50 9.39
CA ASP A 112 10.01 -5.19 10.50
C ASP A 112 9.61 -4.60 11.87
N GLU A 113 9.55 -3.27 11.99
CA GLU A 113 9.15 -2.56 13.20
C GLU A 113 7.72 -2.88 13.67
N ILE A 114 6.84 -3.32 12.77
CA ILE A 114 5.47 -3.73 13.10
C ILE A 114 5.31 -5.27 13.15
N GLY A 115 6.43 -6.01 13.13
CA GLY A 115 6.47 -7.44 13.41
C GLY A 115 6.25 -8.35 12.20
N TYR A 116 6.46 -7.86 10.97
CA TYR A 116 6.31 -8.65 9.76
C TYR A 116 7.66 -8.94 9.11
N ASP A 117 7.87 -10.22 8.77
CA ASP A 117 8.94 -10.64 7.88
C ASP A 117 8.55 -10.38 6.41
N LEU A 118 9.53 -9.99 5.60
CA LEU A 118 9.31 -9.70 4.17
C LEU A 118 10.08 -10.67 3.29
N ASP A 119 9.35 -11.27 2.35
CA ASP A 119 9.90 -11.92 1.18
C ASP A 119 9.50 -11.10 -0.06
N PHE A 120 10.46 -10.81 -0.95
CA PHE A 120 10.21 -9.99 -2.13
C PHE A 120 11.15 -10.33 -3.29
N ASP A 121 10.64 -10.15 -4.51
CA ASP A 121 11.41 -10.27 -5.74
C ASP A 121 10.88 -9.30 -6.81
N ILE A 122 11.61 -9.15 -7.91
CA ILE A 122 11.29 -8.27 -9.04
C ILE A 122 10.72 -9.10 -10.18
N PHE A 123 9.41 -8.97 -10.38
CA PHE A 123 8.69 -9.68 -11.44
C PHE A 123 8.60 -8.85 -12.71
N ASN A 124 8.71 -9.50 -13.87
CA ASN A 124 8.43 -8.89 -15.17
C ASN A 124 7.30 -9.66 -15.84
N SER A 125 6.20 -8.97 -16.12
CA SER A 125 4.94 -9.56 -16.63
C SER A 125 5.13 -10.39 -17.90
N LYS A 126 6.13 -10.05 -18.74
CA LYS A 126 6.44 -10.78 -19.98
C LYS A 126 6.78 -12.26 -19.78
N TYR A 127 7.15 -12.64 -18.55
CA TYR A 127 7.44 -14.02 -18.19
C TYR A 127 6.22 -14.75 -17.60
N TYR A 128 5.07 -14.09 -17.52
CA TYR A 128 3.83 -14.56 -16.88
C TYR A 128 2.60 -14.43 -17.80
N GLY A 129 2.80 -14.42 -19.12
CA GLY A 129 1.71 -14.45 -20.10
C GLY A 129 1.02 -13.10 -20.36
N VAL A 130 1.69 -11.98 -20.01
CA VAL A 130 1.27 -10.60 -20.28
C VAL A 130 2.36 -9.85 -21.02
#